data_AF-A0A2D7GDG7-F1
#
_entry.id   AF-A0A2D7GDG7-F1
#
_cell.length_a   1.000
_cell.length_b   1.000
_cell.length_c   1.000
_cell.angle_alpha   90.00
_cell.angle_beta   90.00
_cell.angle_gamma   90.00
#
_symmetry.space_group_name_H-M   'P 1'
#
loop_
_entity.id
_entity.type
_entity.pdbx_description
1 polymer ?
#
loop_
_entity_poly.entity_id
_entity_poly.type
_entity_poly.pdbx_seq_one_letter_code
_entity_poly.pdbx_strand_id
1 'polypeptide(L)' 'MTKLSFSAYPHMLGFEQLGRLLERTAKSGSGSYPPFNIEQTCERAYRITLAVAGFSKDDLNITVEDRQLLIKG' A
#
# COMPACT_ATOMS: atom_id res chain seq x y z
N MET A 1 -12.25 9.70 -9.75
CA MET A 1 -12.10 10.02 -8.31
C MET A 1 -11.24 11.26 -8.18
N THR A 2 -11.70 12.26 -7.43
CA THR A 2 -11.00 13.54 -7.25
C THR A 2 -9.86 13.37 -6.25
N LYS A 3 -8.62 13.65 -6.66
CA LYS A 3 -7.45 13.63 -5.79
C LYS A 3 -7.56 14.82 -4.82
N LEU A 4 -7.71 14.55 -3.52
CA LEU A 4 -7.66 15.62 -2.51
C LEU A 4 -6.22 16.15 -2.44
N SER A 5 -6.02 17.39 -2.87
CA SER A 5 -4.73 18.09 -2.76
C SER A 5 -4.76 19.02 -1.56
N PHE A 6 -4.18 18.58 -0.45
CA PHE A 6 -4.07 19.34 0.80
C PHE A 6 -3.13 20.55 0.68
N SER A 7 -2.26 20.55 -0.34
CA SER A 7 -1.31 21.63 -0.65
C SER A 7 -1.94 22.98 -1.02
N ALA A 8 -3.23 23.02 -1.38
CA ALA A 8 -3.92 24.25 -1.75
C ALA A 8 -4.46 25.04 -0.54
N TYR A 9 -4.38 24.47 0.67
CA TYR A 9 -4.97 25.02 1.88
C TYR A 9 -3.88 25.32 2.92
N PRO A 10 -3.56 26.59 3.20
CA PRO A 10 -2.50 26.97 4.14
C PRO A 10 -2.67 26.40 5.56
N HIS A 11 -3.90 26.11 5.96
CA HIS A 11 -4.23 25.52 7.26
C HIS A 11 -4.06 23.98 7.32
N MET A 12 -3.78 23.33 6.18
CA MET A 12 -3.54 21.89 6.10
C MET A 12 -2.04 21.54 6.11
N LEU A 13 -1.15 22.55 6.22
CA LEU A 13 0.27 22.35 6.46
C LEU A 13 0.47 21.52 7.74
N GLY A 14 1.10 20.34 7.60
CA GLY A 14 1.28 19.37 8.69
C GLY A 14 0.31 18.18 8.67
N PHE A 15 -0.78 18.25 7.89
CA PHE A 15 -1.76 17.16 7.73
C PHE A 15 -1.46 16.24 6.54
N GLU A 16 -0.36 16.46 5.84
CA GLU A 16 0.10 15.64 4.70
C GLU A 16 0.23 14.14 5.05
N GLN A 17 0.59 13.82 6.30
CA GLN A 17 0.69 12.44 6.75
C GLN A 17 -0.70 11.81 6.95
N LEU A 18 -1.70 12.58 7.41
CA LEU A 18 -3.09 12.13 7.51
C LEU A 18 -3.70 11.92 6.13
N GLY A 19 -3.42 12.81 5.17
CA GLY A 19 -3.80 12.64 3.77
C GLY A 19 -3.24 11.34 3.16
N ARG A 20 -1.95 11.05 3.41
CA ARG A 20 -1.31 9.79 2.97
C ARG A 20 -1.92 8.55 3.62
N LEU A 21 -2.29 8.61 4.89
CA LEU A 21 -2.98 7.51 5.58
C LEU A 21 -4.39 7.29 5.00
N LEU A 22 -5.14 8.37 4.77
CA LEU A 22 -6.46 8.32 4.13
C LEU A 22 -6.39 7.75 2.71
N GLU A 23 -5.44 8.18 1.88
CA GLU A 23 -5.23 7.60 0.54
C GLU A 23 -4.87 6.11 0.60
N ARG A 24 -4.04 5.69 1.55
CA ARG A 24 -3.70 4.27 1.75
C ARG A 24 -4.93 3.44 2.12
N THR A 25 -5.73 3.92 3.06
CA THR A 25 -6.97 3.24 3.49
C THR A 25 -8.02 3.22 2.37
N ALA A 26 -8.14 4.31 1.59
CA ALA A 26 -9.05 4.37 0.45
C ALA A 26 -8.66 3.39 -0.67
N LYS A 27 -7.36 3.15 -0.89
CA LYS A 27 -6.86 2.13 -1.81
C LYS A 27 -7.13 0.69 -1.34
N SER A 28 -7.29 0.48 -0.04
CA SER A 28 -7.66 -0.83 0.54
C SER A 28 -9.15 -1.19 0.37
N GLY A 29 -9.99 -0.26 -0.09
CA GLY A 29 -11.43 -0.48 -0.31
C GLY A 29 -11.73 -1.19 -1.64
N SER A 30 -12.12 -2.47 -1.55
CA SER A 30 -12.84 -3.29 -2.55
C SER A 30 -12.38 -3.28 -4.02
N GLY A 31 -11.09 -3.02 -4.31
CA GLY A 31 -10.58 -3.03 -5.69
C GLY A 31 -9.06 -3.01 -5.83
N SER A 32 -8.32 -3.30 -4.75
CA SER A 32 -6.86 -3.35 -4.79
C SER A 32 -6.40 -4.59 -5.52
N TYR A 33 -5.76 -4.41 -6.67
CA TYR A 33 -5.00 -5.47 -7.34
C TYR A 33 -3.51 -5.29 -7.00
N PRO A 34 -2.79 -6.38 -6.70
CA PRO A 34 -3.28 -7.76 -6.58
C PRO A 34 -4.09 -7.95 -5.29
N PRO A 35 -5.12 -8.83 -5.26
CA PRO A 35 -5.74 -9.19 -3.99
C PRO A 35 -4.71 -9.85 -3.09
N PHE A 36 -4.65 -9.42 -1.84
CA PHE A 36 -3.68 -9.91 -0.87
C PHE A 36 -4.29 -10.11 0.51
N ASN A 37 -3.66 -10.98 1.28
CA ASN A 37 -3.92 -11.21 2.69
C ASN A 37 -2.65 -10.95 3.51
N ILE A 38 -2.81 -10.48 4.74
CA ILE A 38 -1.71 -10.27 5.70
C ILE A 38 -2.09 -10.99 6.99
N GLU A 39 -1.26 -11.94 7.40
CA GLU A 39 -1.46 -12.75 8.60
C GLU A 39 -0.29 -12.56 9.55
N GLN A 40 -0.56 -12.33 10.83
CA GLN A 40 0.48 -12.40 11.86
C GLN A 40 0.64 -13.86 12.29
N THR A 41 1.84 -14.40 12.14
CA THR A 41 2.15 -15.81 12.45
C THR A 41 2.85 -15.98 13.80
N CYS A 42 3.61 -14.96 14.23
CA CYS A 42 4.24 -14.87 15.55
C CYS A 42 4.30 -13.39 15.98
N GLU A 43 4.78 -13.12 17.20
CA GLU A 43 4.91 -11.76 17.74
C GLU A 43 5.68 -10.80 16.81
N ARG A 44 6.68 -11.30 16.06
CA ARG A 44 7.50 -10.52 15.14
C ARG A 44 7.54 -11.06 13.71
N ALA A 45 6.54 -11.85 13.32
CA ALA A 45 6.51 -12.47 11.99
C ALA A 45 5.15 -12.30 11.32
N TYR A 46 5.18 -11.78 10.09
CA TYR A 46 4.01 -11.63 9.22
C TYR A 46 4.17 -12.46 7.96
N ARG A 47 3.08 -13.06 7.51
CA ARG A 47 2.96 -13.73 6.22
C ARG A 47 2.05 -12.90 5.32
N ILE A 48 2.53 -12.59 4.12
CA ILE A 48 1.78 -11.84 3.12
C ILE A 48 1.54 -12.76 1.93
N THR A 49 0.29 -12.95 1.56
CA THR A 49 -0.13 -13.84 0.47
C THR A 49 -0.80 -12.97 -0.59
N LEU A 50 -0.37 -13.03 -1.85
CA LEU A 50 -0.94 -12.22 -2.93
C LEU A 50 -1.30 -13.14 -4.12
N ALA A 51 -2.42 -12.87 -4.80
CA ALA A 51 -2.76 -13.57 -6.04
C ALA A 51 -2.36 -12.73 -7.25
N VAL A 52 -1.27 -13.12 -7.92
CA VAL A 52 -0.67 -12.41 -9.06
C VAL A 52 -0.82 -13.25 -10.33
N ALA A 53 -2.00 -13.19 -10.94
CA ALA A 53 -2.25 -13.88 -12.21
C ALA A 53 -1.48 -13.20 -13.36
N GLY A 54 -0.82 -13.99 -14.20
CA GLY A 54 -0.12 -13.49 -15.40
C GLY A 54 1.36 -13.12 -15.19
N PHE A 55 1.88 -13.23 -13.97
CA PHE A 55 3.30 -13.01 -13.68
C PHE A 55 3.98 -14.33 -13.35
N SER A 56 5.17 -14.55 -13.92
CA SER A 56 6.09 -15.57 -13.44
C SER A 56 6.86 -15.06 -12.22
N LYS A 57 7.59 -15.94 -11.55
CA LYS A 57 8.42 -15.54 -10.41
C LYS A 57 9.50 -14.52 -10.80
N ASP A 58 10.03 -14.63 -12.00
CA ASP A 58 11.12 -13.78 -12.50
C ASP A 58 10.62 -12.39 -12.96
N ASP A 59 9.32 -12.25 -13.21
CA ASP A 59 8.69 -10.96 -13.52
C ASP A 59 8.44 -10.11 -12.26
N LEU A 60 8.46 -10.74 -11.07
CA LEU A 60 8.15 -10.08 -9.81
C LEU A 60 9.40 -9.60 -9.09
N ASN A 61 9.44 -8.29 -8.80
CA ASN A 61 10.45 -7.67 -7.97
C ASN A 61 9.85 -7.27 -6.61
N ILE A 62 10.47 -7.76 -5.53
CA ILE A 62 10.04 -7.53 -4.15
C ILE A 62 11.17 -6.78 -3.44
N THR A 63 10.87 -5.58 -2.96
CA THR A 63 11.83 -4.69 -2.29
C THR A 63 11.27 -4.16 -0.99
N VAL A 64 12.15 -3.89 -0.02
CA VAL A 64 11.76 -3.25 1.25
C VAL A 64 12.58 -1.97 1.41
N GLU A 65 11.90 -0.84 1.45
CA GLU A 65 12.50 0.48 1.61
C GLU A 65 11.70 1.28 2.64
N ASP A 66 12.38 1.92 3.59
CA ASP A 66 11.76 2.79 4.62
C ASP A 66 10.49 2.20 5.27
N ARG A 67 10.60 0.93 5.73
CA ARG A 67 9.50 0.16 6.35
C ARG A 67 8.27 -0.04 5.45
N GLN A 68 8.46 0.02 4.14
CA GLN A 68 7.44 -0.28 3.13
C GLN A 68 7.89 -1.47 2.29
N LEU A 69 6.99 -2.46 2.16
CA LEU A 69 7.15 -3.55 1.22
C LEU A 69 6.57 -3.11 -0.11
N LEU A 70 7.41 -3.09 -1.15
CA LEU A 70 7.03 -2.73 -2.51
C LEU A 70 7.16 -3.97 -3.41
N ILE A 71 6.05 -4.34 -4.04
CA ILE A 71 5.96 -5.46 -4.97
C ILE A 71 5.65 -4.87 -6.34
N LYS A 72 6.49 -5.19 -7.32
CA LYS A 72 6.34 -4.79 -8.72
C LYS A 72 6.30 -6.05 -9.58
N GLY A 73 5.39 -6.08 -10.54
CA GLY A 73 5.31 -7.05 -11.62
C GLY A 73 5.15 -6.27 -12.91
#